data_AF-A0A951SJ03-F1
#
_entry.id   AF-A0A951SJ03-F1
#
_cell.length_a   1.000
_cell.length_b   1.000
_cell.length_c   1.000
_cell.angle_alpha   90.00
_cell.angle_beta   90.00
_cell.angle_gamma   90.00
#
_symmetry.space_group_name_H-M   'P 1'
#
loop_
_entity.id
_entity.type
_entity.pdbx_description
1 polymer ?
#
loop_
_entity_poly.entity_id
_entity_poly.type
_entity_poly.pdbx_seq_one_letter_code
_entity_poly.pdbx_strand_id
1 'polypeptide(L)'
;MMSLSSSVSRRVLVLGTLVLGLAACQTTGATSANSAGADPLAAYKAAVPALEQAGGGKACVDCFLTNYGPSPFPKAFAVSPDGAYGARYKVGASMAKMREDALASCRKKPAFNPAHDCFIFFENDEQVWKP
;
A
#
# COMPACT_ATOMS: atom_id res chain seq x y z
N MET A 1 14.91 -1.61 -47.57
CA MET A 1 14.30 -2.38 -48.68
C MET A 1 14.17 -3.82 -48.17
N MET A 2 13.07 -4.55 -48.08
CA MET A 2 11.66 -4.49 -48.50
C MET A 2 10.92 -5.39 -47.49
N SER A 3 9.95 -4.88 -46.73
CA SER A 3 8.51 -5.16 -46.89
C SER A 3 8.16 -6.36 -47.78
N LEU A 4 7.66 -7.45 -47.18
CA LEU A 4 6.68 -8.31 -47.84
C LEU A 4 5.55 -8.68 -46.88
N SER A 5 4.37 -8.42 -47.41
CA SER A 5 3.04 -8.52 -46.84
C SER A 5 2.41 -9.84 -47.28
N SER A 6 1.34 -10.20 -46.57
CA SER A 6 0.13 -10.85 -47.12
C SER A 6 -0.04 -12.38 -47.03
N SER A 7 -0.99 -12.75 -46.15
CA SER A 7 -2.28 -13.37 -46.52
C SER A 7 -2.48 -14.89 -46.36
N VAL A 8 -3.78 -15.23 -46.25
CA VAL A 8 -4.44 -16.56 -46.23
C VAL A 8 -4.57 -17.15 -44.81
N SER A 9 -5.68 -17.07 -44.07
CA SER A 9 -7.11 -17.27 -44.37
C SER A 9 -7.44 -18.65 -44.95
N ARG A 10 -7.67 -19.66 -44.08
CA ARG A 10 -8.92 -20.46 -44.04
C ARG A 10 -8.78 -21.73 -43.20
N ARG A 11 -9.80 -21.90 -42.33
CA ARG A 11 -10.51 -23.15 -42.01
C ARG A 11 -9.66 -24.27 -41.44
N VAL A 12 -9.45 -24.24 -40.12
CA VAL A 12 -9.28 -25.49 -39.36
C VAL A 12 -10.65 -25.94 -38.88
N LEU A 13 -11.04 -27.04 -39.51
CA LEU A 13 -12.13 -27.96 -39.20
C LEU A 13 -12.20 -28.25 -37.69
N VAL A 14 -13.27 -27.81 -37.01
CA VAL A 14 -13.54 -28.20 -35.62
C VAL A 14 -14.11 -29.62 -35.64
N LEU A 15 -13.24 -30.62 -35.55
CA LEU A 15 -13.64 -31.96 -35.13
C LEU A 15 -13.89 -31.93 -33.63
N GLY A 16 -15.10 -32.34 -33.25
CA GLY A 16 -15.49 -32.47 -31.86
C GLY A 16 -14.70 -33.58 -31.16
N THR A 17 -14.31 -33.30 -29.93
CA THR A 17 -14.12 -34.30 -28.88
C THR A 17 -14.64 -33.70 -27.58
N LEU A 18 -15.83 -34.17 -27.21
CA LEU A 18 -16.41 -34.06 -25.88
C LEU A 18 -15.58 -34.94 -24.94
N VAL A 19 -14.82 -34.34 -24.02
CA VAL A 19 -14.26 -35.05 -22.86
C VAL A 19 -14.46 -34.18 -21.62
N LEU A 20 -15.26 -34.73 -20.69
CA LEU A 20 -15.46 -34.31 -19.31
C LEU A 20 -14.12 -33.97 -18.63
N GLY A 21 -14.03 -32.77 -18.05
CA GLY A 21 -12.95 -32.40 -17.15
C GLY A 21 -13.22 -31.08 -16.46
N LEU A 22 -13.31 -31.10 -15.13
CA LEU A 22 -13.54 -29.96 -14.25
C LEU A 22 -12.62 -28.77 -14.56
N ALA A 23 -13.20 -27.61 -14.89
CA ALA A 23 -12.65 -26.31 -14.55
C ALA A 23 -13.79 -25.29 -14.58
N ALA A 24 -14.24 -24.86 -13.40
CA ALA A 24 -15.20 -23.78 -13.29
C ALA A 24 -14.62 -22.53 -13.99
N CYS A 25 -15.36 -22.10 -15.00
CA CYS A 25 -15.26 -20.81 -15.65
C CYS A 25 -15.15 -19.69 -14.61
N GLN A 26 -14.07 -18.91 -14.65
CA GLN A 26 -14.14 -17.47 -14.33
C GLN A 26 -13.28 -16.71 -15.33
N THR A 27 -13.94 -16.27 -16.39
CA THR A 27 -13.56 -15.10 -17.17
C THR A 27 -13.69 -13.88 -16.27
N THR A 28 -12.59 -13.26 -15.85
CA THR A 28 -12.65 -11.89 -15.35
C THR A 28 -11.43 -11.10 -15.80
N GLY A 29 -11.64 -10.35 -16.88
CA GLY A 29 -11.05 -9.06 -17.21
C GLY A 29 -9.60 -8.80 -16.84
N ALA A 30 -8.75 -8.76 -17.86
CA ALA A 30 -7.62 -7.84 -17.86
C ALA A 30 -8.15 -6.40 -17.70
N THR A 31 -8.20 -5.90 -16.46
CA THR A 31 -8.43 -4.48 -16.22
C THR A 31 -7.08 -3.79 -16.34
N SER A 32 -6.80 -3.28 -17.54
CA SER A 32 -5.81 -2.21 -17.68
C SER A 32 -6.38 -0.97 -16.99
N ALA A 33 -6.02 -0.75 -15.72
CA ALA A 33 -6.35 0.47 -15.02
C ALA A 33 -5.53 1.63 -15.61
N ASN A 34 -6.20 2.42 -16.43
CA ASN A 34 -5.68 3.67 -16.99
C ASN A 34 -5.69 4.73 -15.88
N SER A 35 -4.62 4.82 -15.07
CA SER A 35 -4.52 5.73 -13.93
C SER A 35 -4.19 7.17 -14.35
N ALA A 36 -5.14 7.85 -14.98
CA ALA A 36 -5.15 9.31 -15.06
C ALA A 36 -6.21 9.82 -14.06
N GLY A 37 -5.78 10.22 -12.85
CA GLY A 37 -6.66 10.80 -11.82
C GLY A 37 -6.68 10.11 -10.45
N ALA A 38 -5.72 9.23 -10.14
CA ALA A 38 -5.66 8.61 -8.81
C ALA A 38 -5.40 9.66 -7.71
N ASP A 39 -6.26 9.70 -6.70
CA ASP A 39 -6.04 10.51 -5.49
C ASP A 39 -4.72 10.05 -4.83
N PRO A 40 -3.68 10.92 -4.77
CA PRO A 40 -2.38 10.54 -4.22
C PRO A 40 -2.44 10.18 -2.73
N LEU A 41 -3.55 10.50 -2.05
CA LEU A 41 -3.77 10.16 -0.65
C LEU A 41 -4.70 8.95 -0.43
N ALA A 42 -5.16 8.28 -1.49
CA ALA A 42 -6.14 7.20 -1.38
C ALA A 42 -5.73 6.09 -0.40
N ALA A 43 -4.49 5.62 -0.49
CA ALA A 43 -3.97 4.57 0.40
C ALA A 43 -3.95 4.99 1.88
N TYR A 44 -3.61 6.25 2.14
CA TYR A 44 -3.56 6.80 3.51
C TYR A 44 -4.96 6.96 4.08
N LYS A 45 -5.90 7.50 3.30
CA LYS A 45 -7.31 7.60 3.72
C LYS A 45 -7.90 6.22 4.01
N ALA A 46 -7.57 5.21 3.21
CA ALA A 46 -8.01 3.84 3.41
C ALA A 46 -7.43 3.20 4.68
N ALA A 47 -6.27 3.65 5.16
CA ALA A 47 -5.63 3.14 6.37
C ALA A 47 -6.12 3.81 7.66
N VAL A 48 -6.91 4.89 7.59
CA VAL A 48 -7.42 5.60 8.78
C VAL A 48 -8.21 4.69 9.74
N PRO A 49 -9.13 3.82 9.29
CA PRO A 49 -9.86 2.94 10.20
C PRO A 49 -8.94 1.98 10.98
N ALA A 50 -7.92 1.43 10.32
CA ALA A 50 -6.93 0.58 10.96
C ALA A 50 -6.01 1.39 11.89
N LEU A 51 -5.70 2.64 11.54
CA LEU A 51 -4.93 3.55 12.40
C LEU A 51 -5.69 3.86 13.69
N GLU A 52 -7.00 4.07 13.60
CA GLU A 52 -7.88 4.26 14.75
C GLU A 52 -7.92 3.01 15.62
N GLN A 53 -8.05 1.83 15.01
CA GLN A 53 -8.01 0.54 15.71
C GLN A 53 -6.68 0.29 16.42
N ALA A 54 -5.56 0.68 15.81
CA ALA A 54 -4.22 0.62 16.38
C ALA A 54 -4.00 1.62 17.54
N GLY A 55 -4.98 2.46 17.86
CA GLY A 55 -4.92 3.53 18.86
C GLY A 55 -4.24 4.81 18.36
N GLY A 56 -3.74 4.82 17.13
CA GLY A 56 -3.18 5.99 16.44
C GLY A 56 -4.22 7.08 16.12
N GLY A 57 -5.51 6.77 16.19
CA GLY A 57 -6.60 7.75 16.14
C GLY A 57 -6.51 8.82 17.26
N LYS A 58 -5.92 8.46 18.40
CA LYS A 58 -5.62 9.39 19.51
C LYS A 58 -4.38 10.26 19.24
N ALA A 59 -3.54 9.85 18.29
CA ALA A 59 -2.20 10.40 18.09
C ALA A 59 -2.20 11.66 17.23
N CYS A 60 -2.78 11.57 16.02
CA CYS A 60 -3.12 12.66 15.08
C CYS A 60 -3.39 12.10 13.67
N VAL A 61 -4.66 11.87 13.30
CA VAL A 61 -5.04 11.44 11.94
C VAL A 61 -4.69 12.50 10.89
N ASP A 62 -4.87 13.78 11.22
CA ASP A 62 -4.50 14.88 10.32
C ASP A 62 -3.00 14.82 9.98
N CYS A 63 -2.13 14.63 10.98
CA CYS A 63 -0.69 14.54 10.78
C CYS A 63 -0.29 13.40 9.85
N PHE A 64 -1.01 12.29 9.90
CA PHE A 64 -0.81 11.17 8.98
C PHE A 64 -1.16 11.55 7.53
N LEU A 65 -2.30 12.23 7.33
CA LEU A 65 -2.77 12.60 5.99
C LEU A 65 -2.07 13.83 5.40
N THR A 66 -1.72 14.83 6.21
CA THR A 66 -1.25 16.15 5.76
C THR A 66 0.27 16.31 5.81
N ASN A 67 0.94 15.66 6.76
CA ASN A 67 2.40 15.81 6.94
C ASN A 67 3.18 14.58 6.47
N TYR A 68 2.67 13.38 6.73
CA TYR A 68 3.33 12.13 6.35
C TYR A 68 2.98 11.70 4.92
N GLY A 69 1.68 11.66 4.59
CA GLY A 69 1.18 11.15 3.31
C GLY A 69 1.78 11.79 2.05
N PRO A 70 1.86 13.12 1.94
CA PRO A 70 2.33 13.78 0.72
C PRO A 70 3.81 13.59 0.39
N SER A 71 4.61 13.05 1.32
CA SER A 71 6.06 12.95 1.13
C SER A 71 6.41 11.83 0.15
N PRO A 72 7.14 12.10 -0.95
CA PRO A 72 7.52 11.09 -1.94
C PRO A 72 8.76 10.29 -1.55
N PHE A 73 9.38 10.60 -0.42
CA PHE A 73 10.62 9.97 0.02
C PHE A 73 10.35 8.70 0.83
N PRO A 74 11.36 7.81 0.98
CA PRO A 74 11.30 6.70 1.92
C PRO A 74 10.84 7.20 3.28
N LYS A 75 9.78 6.58 3.81
CA LYS A 75 9.10 7.08 5.01
C LYS A 75 8.44 5.99 5.84
N ALA A 76 8.44 6.16 7.15
CA ALA A 76 7.76 5.27 8.07
C ALA A 76 6.92 6.06 9.10
N PHE A 77 5.78 5.48 9.45
CA PHE A 77 4.86 6.02 10.45
C PHE A 77 4.70 4.98 11.56
N ALA A 78 5.11 5.36 12.76
CA ALA A 78 4.99 4.56 13.97
C ALA A 78 3.91 5.12 14.89
N VAL A 79 3.21 4.25 15.60
CA VAL A 79 2.19 4.62 16.60
C VAL A 79 2.28 3.73 17.83
N SER A 80 1.73 4.22 18.94
CA SER A 80 1.37 3.39 20.09
C SER A 80 -0.16 3.44 20.34
N PRO A 81 -0.72 2.44 21.03
CA PRO A 81 -2.14 2.42 21.39
C PRO A 81 -2.61 3.60 22.27
N ASP A 82 -1.67 4.26 22.95
CA ASP A 82 -1.93 5.41 23.82
C ASP A 82 -1.95 6.75 23.08
N GLY A 83 -1.69 6.74 21.77
CA GLY A 83 -1.68 7.96 20.96
C GLY A 83 -0.30 8.62 20.83
N ALA A 84 0.80 7.91 21.13
CA ALA A 84 2.10 8.36 20.66
C ALA A 84 2.24 8.10 19.15
N TYR A 85 2.91 9.00 18.43
CA TYR A 85 3.24 8.78 17.02
C TYR A 85 4.63 9.30 16.65
N GLY A 86 5.22 8.70 15.62
CA GLY A 86 6.45 9.14 14.98
C GLY A 86 6.34 9.04 13.47
N ALA A 87 6.43 10.18 12.78
CA ALA A 87 6.45 10.24 11.32
C ALA A 87 7.83 10.69 10.84
N ARG A 88 8.49 9.89 10.01
CA ARG A 88 9.83 10.21 9.49
C ARG A 88 9.93 9.90 8.01
N TYR A 89 10.54 10.82 7.28
CA TYR A 89 10.86 10.69 5.86
C TYR A 89 12.19 11.40 5.56
N LYS A 90 12.99 10.87 4.65
CA LYS A 90 14.27 11.49 4.26
C LYS A 90 14.72 11.06 2.87
N VAL A 91 15.19 12.03 2.08
CA VAL A 91 15.79 11.78 0.76
C VAL A 91 17.02 10.88 0.90
N GLY A 92 17.09 9.82 0.10
CA GLY A 92 18.23 8.89 0.07
C GLY A 92 18.40 8.02 1.31
N ALA A 93 17.46 8.02 2.25
CA ALA A 93 17.49 7.11 3.40
C ALA A 93 16.94 5.74 3.04
N SER A 94 17.41 4.70 3.73
CA SER A 94 16.82 3.37 3.65
C SER A 94 15.53 3.30 4.47
N MET A 95 14.62 2.38 4.10
CA MET A 95 13.42 2.10 4.90
C MET A 95 13.76 1.63 6.31
N ALA A 96 14.82 0.84 6.48
CA ALA A 96 15.30 0.43 7.81
C ALA A 96 15.61 1.63 8.71
N LYS A 97 16.26 2.66 8.15
CA LYS A 97 16.55 3.88 8.91
C LYS A 97 15.29 4.66 9.26
N MET A 98 14.33 4.77 8.34
CA MET A 98 13.07 5.46 8.60
C MET A 98 12.22 4.75 9.66
N ARG A 99 12.20 3.42 9.68
CA ARG A 99 11.55 2.63 10.74
C ARG A 99 12.16 2.94 12.11
N GLU A 100 13.49 2.86 12.21
CA GLU A 100 14.22 3.16 13.45
C GLU A 100 13.90 4.59 13.94
N ASP A 101 14.01 5.59 13.06
CA ASP A 101 13.79 6.98 13.42
C ASP A 101 12.32 7.26 13.79
N ALA A 102 11.36 6.60 13.13
CA ALA A 102 9.94 6.71 13.44
C ALA A 102 9.63 6.15 14.83
N LEU A 103 10.14 4.95 15.16
CA LEU A 103 9.99 4.34 16.48
C LEU A 103 10.65 5.20 17.57
N ALA A 104 11.88 5.65 17.33
CA ALA A 104 12.60 6.52 18.26
C ALA A 104 11.86 7.85 18.46
N SER A 105 11.23 8.39 17.42
CA SER A 105 10.41 9.60 17.52
C SER A 105 9.10 9.38 18.27
N CYS A 106 8.46 8.21 18.09
CA CYS A 106 7.24 7.84 18.78
C CYS A 106 7.49 7.73 20.30
N ARG A 107 8.55 7.03 20.71
CA ARG A 107 8.93 6.86 22.12
C ARG A 107 9.33 8.15 22.85
N LYS A 108 9.59 9.24 22.11
CA LYS A 108 9.88 10.57 22.66
C LYS A 108 8.62 11.42 22.89
N LYS A 109 7.44 10.96 22.46
CA LYS A 109 6.21 11.73 22.62
C LYS A 109 5.71 11.69 24.07
N PRO A 110 5.08 12.76 24.57
CA PRO A 110 4.48 12.78 25.92
C PRO A 110 3.40 11.71 26.12
N ALA A 111 2.69 11.33 25.06
CA ALA A 111 1.67 10.29 25.09
C ALA A 111 2.24 8.86 25.10
N PHE A 112 3.57 8.69 25.04
CA PHE A 112 4.17 7.37 25.06
C PHE A 112 4.10 6.76 26.46
N ASN A 113 3.53 5.56 26.52
CA ASN A 113 3.52 4.73 27.71
C ASN A 113 4.43 3.51 27.47
N PRO A 114 5.49 3.30 28.28
CA PRO A 114 6.36 2.13 28.15
C PRO A 114 5.66 0.78 28.28
N ALA A 115 4.44 0.73 28.84
CA ALA A 115 3.62 -0.49 28.89
C ALA A 115 3.10 -0.91 27.51
N HIS A 116 2.94 0.03 26.57
CA HIS A 116 2.49 -0.24 25.20
C HIS A 116 3.50 0.33 24.20
N ASP A 117 4.40 -0.53 23.69
CA ASP A 117 5.48 -0.08 22.81
C ASP A 117 4.95 0.49 21.49
N CYS A 118 5.77 1.36 20.88
CA CYS A 118 5.53 1.85 19.53
C CYS A 118 5.80 0.73 18.51
N PHE A 119 4.98 0.67 17.47
CA PHE A 119 5.16 -0.22 16.32
C PHE A 119 5.02 0.54 15.01
N ILE A 120 5.55 -0.03 13.93
CA ILE A 120 5.36 0.55 12.60
C ILE A 120 3.94 0.23 12.12
N PHE A 121 3.19 1.28 11.80
CA PHE A 121 1.84 1.17 11.27
C PHE A 121 1.83 1.21 9.74
N PHE A 122 2.60 2.13 9.18
CA PHE A 122 2.58 2.44 7.75
C PHE A 122 3.98 2.73 7.22
N GLU A 123 4.22 2.33 5.98
CA GLU A 123 5.49 2.50 5.29
C GLU A 123 5.24 2.94 3.87
N ASN A 124 5.82 4.08 3.47
CA ASN A 124 5.51 4.73 2.21
C ASN A 124 3.99 4.89 2.01
N ASP A 125 3.40 4.13 1.11
CA ASP A 125 1.99 4.07 0.71
C ASP A 125 1.29 2.77 1.15
N GLU A 126 1.90 1.99 2.04
CA GLU A 126 1.40 0.67 2.47
C GLU A 126 1.19 0.55 3.99
N GLN A 127 0.05 -0.02 4.38
CA GLN A 127 -0.19 -0.44 5.76
C GLN A 127 0.55 -1.75 6.03
N VAL A 128 1.44 -1.74 7.03
CA VAL A 128 2.22 -2.93 7.42
C VAL A 128 1.75 -3.54 8.73
N TRP A 129 1.02 -2.79 9.55
CA TRP A 129 0.45 -3.29 10.79
C TRP A 129 -0.73 -4.24 10.54
N LYS A 130 -0.77 -5.30 11.34
CA LYS A 130 -1.83 -6.30 11.39
C LYS A 130 -2.34 -6.40 12.85
N PRO A 131 -3.66 -6.33 13.08
CA PRO A 131 -4.26 -6.43 14.40
C PRO A 131 -4.07 -7.79 15.06
#